data_AF-A0A7X4LMZ4-F1
#
_entry.id   AF-A0A7X4LMZ4-F1
#
_cell.length_a   1.000
_cell.length_b   1.000
_cell.length_c   1.000
_cell.angle_alpha   90.00
_cell.angle_beta   90.00
_cell.angle_gamma   90.00
#
_symmetry.space_group_name_H-M   'P 1'
#
loop_
_entity.id
_entity.type
_entity.pdbx_description
1 polymer ?
#
loop_
_entity_poly.entity_id
_entity_poly.type
_entity_poly.pdbx_seq_one_letter_code
_entity_poly.pdbx_strand_id
1 'polypeptide(L)'
;MGCDSFKDSVKLYAIREVAELTGVKPVTLRAWQRRYNLVQPQRTDKGHRLYTEQDIELIRDIQSWLAKGVAIGKVSQLLYGPSESQYDENDTATALDENQRLLDYLAQFKRAKAQQLIATVFKEYPLALVEQQFVLPVYHALEQVKGPLKTLQKGLFQSLMVSRLASILESENKSNSKGQSLCISFDPNGSVLAWLWAVALSEQGWSVTYLEGVEDISGLEEHSGLKNYQHMALFSNHSLPESQYAAVRRLVETFNGTTQFSEVLQTLMSDHQLP
;
A
#
# COMPACT_ATOMS: atom_id res chain seq x y z
N MET A 1 -29.92 1.33 50.29
CA MET A 1 -28.60 1.00 49.72
C MET A 1 -28.72 1.04 48.21
N GLY A 2 -28.06 2.00 47.55
CA GLY A 2 -28.06 2.12 46.09
C GLY A 2 -27.16 1.07 45.45
N CYS A 3 -27.68 0.35 44.47
CA CYS A 3 -26.89 -0.41 43.52
C CYS A 3 -26.37 0.58 42.48
N ASP A 4 -25.16 1.10 42.68
CA ASP A 4 -24.42 1.73 41.57
C ASP A 4 -23.92 0.61 40.66
N SER A 5 -24.65 0.39 39.56
CA SER A 5 -24.17 -0.40 38.44
C SER A 5 -23.05 0.38 37.75
N PHE A 6 -21.80 -0.01 37.97
CA PHE A 6 -20.70 0.36 37.08
C PHE A 6 -21.00 -0.23 35.70
N LYS A 7 -21.62 0.56 34.82
CA LYS A 7 -21.61 0.29 33.38
C LYS A 7 -20.23 0.71 32.90
N ASP A 8 -19.29 -0.24 32.82
CA ASP A 8 -18.11 -0.06 31.99
C ASP A 8 -18.60 0.21 30.57
N SER A 9 -18.56 1.49 30.17
CA SER A 9 -18.91 1.88 28.81
C SER A 9 -17.83 1.32 27.89
N VAL A 10 -18.13 0.23 27.20
CA VAL A 10 -17.26 -0.34 26.17
C VAL A 10 -16.93 0.77 25.18
N LYS A 11 -15.64 1.12 25.07
CA LYS A 11 -15.18 2.15 24.15
C LYS A 11 -15.44 1.68 22.72
N LEU A 12 -16.08 2.54 21.94
CA LEU A 12 -16.39 2.30 20.54
C LEU A 12 -15.56 3.20 19.64
N TYR A 13 -15.07 2.64 18.55
CA TYR A 13 -14.19 3.29 17.59
C TYR A 13 -14.89 3.44 16.24
N ALA A 14 -14.78 4.62 15.63
CA ALA A 14 -15.20 4.82 14.25
C ALA A 14 -14.23 4.12 13.29
N ILE A 15 -14.71 3.80 12.08
CA ILE A 15 -13.88 3.09 11.07
C ILE A 15 -12.56 3.81 10.72
N ARG A 16 -12.50 5.14 10.86
CA ARG A 16 -11.26 5.90 10.63
C ARG A 16 -10.24 5.68 11.74
N GLU A 17 -10.68 5.73 13.00
CA GLU A 17 -9.84 5.43 14.16
C GLU A 17 -9.31 3.99 14.09
N VAL A 18 -10.15 3.02 13.72
CA VAL A 18 -9.71 1.63 13.52
C VAL A 18 -8.66 1.52 12.41
N ALA A 19 -8.83 2.26 11.32
CA ALA A 19 -7.85 2.25 10.23
C ALA A 19 -6.50 2.84 10.66
N GLU A 20 -6.51 3.90 11.47
CA GLU A 20 -5.30 4.48 12.06
C GLU A 20 -4.62 3.50 13.04
N LEU A 21 -5.40 2.80 13.86
CA LEU A 21 -4.90 1.86 14.88
C LEU A 21 -4.37 0.54 14.31
N THR A 22 -4.87 0.10 13.16
CA THR A 22 -4.55 -1.21 12.56
C THR A 22 -3.72 -1.10 11.28
N GLY A 23 -3.68 0.09 10.67
CA GLY A 23 -3.13 0.28 9.32
C GLY A 23 -4.00 -0.34 8.21
N VAL A 24 -5.17 -0.90 8.52
CA VAL A 24 -6.07 -1.49 7.52
C VAL A 24 -7.08 -0.46 7.05
N LYS A 25 -7.04 -0.15 5.76
CA LYS A 25 -7.92 0.88 5.19
C LYS A 25 -9.42 0.58 5.35
N PRO A 26 -10.27 1.61 5.48
CA PRO A 26 -11.72 1.43 5.56
C PRO A 26 -12.33 0.66 4.38
N VAL A 27 -11.75 0.75 3.18
CA VAL A 27 -12.22 -0.03 2.02
C VAL A 27 -12.00 -1.53 2.23
N THR A 28 -10.86 -1.91 2.81
CA THR A 28 -10.48 -3.28 3.13
C THR A 28 -11.31 -3.84 4.27
N LEU A 29 -11.49 -3.08 5.36
CA LEU A 29 -12.39 -3.45 6.46
C LEU A 29 -13.83 -3.71 5.97
N ARG A 30 -14.34 -2.84 5.07
CA ARG A 30 -15.66 -3.03 4.45
C ARG A 30 -15.71 -4.27 3.55
N ALA A 31 -14.63 -4.58 2.84
CA ALA A 31 -14.54 -5.80 2.04
C ALA A 31 -14.58 -7.05 2.94
N TRP A 32 -13.81 -7.07 4.03
CA TRP A 32 -13.79 -8.15 5.02
C TRP A 32 -15.15 -8.40 5.65
N GLN A 33 -15.86 -7.33 6.04
CA GLN A 33 -17.24 -7.44 6.50
C GLN A 33 -18.15 -8.02 5.40
N ARG A 34 -18.18 -7.41 4.21
CA ARG A 34 -19.20 -7.70 3.19
C ARG A 34 -19.02 -9.06 2.52
N ARG A 35 -17.78 -9.47 2.26
CA ARG A 35 -17.47 -10.66 1.45
C ARG A 35 -17.16 -11.90 2.27
N TYR A 36 -16.57 -11.71 3.45
CA TYR A 36 -16.07 -12.82 4.27
C TYR A 36 -16.74 -12.89 5.64
N ASN A 37 -17.55 -11.88 5.99
CA ASN A 37 -18.22 -11.78 7.29
C ASN A 37 -17.25 -11.87 8.48
N LEU A 38 -15.99 -11.43 8.27
CA LEU A 38 -14.90 -11.59 9.23
C LEU A 38 -14.99 -10.60 10.39
N VAL A 39 -15.40 -9.37 10.12
CA VAL A 39 -15.52 -8.30 11.13
C VAL A 39 -16.94 -7.74 11.04
N GLN A 40 -17.67 -7.74 12.15
CA GLN A 40 -19.08 -7.36 12.21
C GLN A 40 -19.31 -6.19 13.18
N PRO A 41 -18.94 -4.96 12.78
CA PRO A 41 -19.12 -3.79 13.64
C PRO A 41 -20.60 -3.48 13.88
N GLN A 42 -20.88 -2.90 15.04
CA GLN A 42 -22.18 -2.35 15.37
C GLN A 42 -22.52 -1.18 14.44
N ARG A 43 -23.82 -0.89 14.31
CA ARG A 43 -24.29 0.28 13.57
C ARG A 43 -25.03 1.23 14.49
N THR A 44 -24.71 2.51 14.37
CA THR A 44 -25.55 3.59 14.94
C THR A 44 -26.89 3.65 14.22
N ASP A 45 -27.89 4.33 14.80
CA ASP A 45 -29.16 4.64 14.13
C ASP A 45 -28.97 5.38 12.78
N LYS A 46 -27.91 6.17 12.67
CA LYS A 46 -27.53 6.88 11.42
C LYS A 46 -26.75 6.01 10.43
N GLY A 47 -26.54 4.73 10.74
CA GLY A 47 -25.88 3.75 9.88
C GLY A 47 -24.34 3.73 9.89
N HIS A 48 -23.68 4.56 10.72
CA HIS A 48 -22.22 4.52 10.90
C HIS A 48 -21.77 3.24 11.60
N ARG A 49 -20.59 2.74 11.23
CA ARG A 49 -19.97 1.55 11.85
C ARG A 49 -19.18 1.95 13.09
N LEU A 50 -19.42 1.22 14.18
CA LEU A 50 -18.69 1.33 15.44
C LEU A 50 -18.07 -0.04 15.77
N TYR A 51 -16.78 -0.02 16.10
CA TYR A 51 -15.98 -1.20 16.39
C TYR A 51 -15.62 -1.19 17.88
N THR A 52 -15.50 -2.38 18.45
CA THR A 52 -15.03 -2.61 19.81
C THR A 52 -13.52 -2.82 19.83
N GLU A 53 -12.90 -2.88 21.02
CA GLU A 53 -11.50 -3.27 21.14
C GLU A 53 -11.28 -4.71 20.65
N GLN A 54 -12.23 -5.62 20.89
CA GLN A 54 -12.18 -7.00 20.41
C GLN A 54 -12.18 -7.07 18.87
N ASP A 55 -12.93 -6.19 18.19
CA ASP A 55 -12.89 -6.12 16.73
C ASP A 55 -11.50 -5.70 16.22
N ILE A 56 -10.79 -4.83 16.97
CA ILE A 56 -9.44 -4.39 16.62
C ILE A 56 -8.44 -5.54 16.82
N GLU A 57 -8.55 -6.29 17.91
CA GLU A 57 -7.75 -7.51 18.13
C GLU A 57 -7.96 -8.53 17.00
N LEU A 58 -9.23 -8.78 16.64
CA LEU A 58 -9.58 -9.65 15.52
C LEU A 58 -8.99 -9.18 14.18
N ILE A 59 -8.97 -7.87 13.92
CA ILE A 59 -8.32 -7.31 12.72
C ILE A 59 -6.82 -7.60 12.72
N ARG A 60 -6.14 -7.47 13.87
CA ARG A 60 -4.72 -7.79 14.01
C ARG A 60 -4.46 -9.29 13.79
N ASP A 61 -5.33 -10.15 14.29
CA ASP A 61 -5.25 -11.60 14.07
C ASP A 61 -5.41 -11.94 12.58
N ILE A 62 -6.38 -11.33 11.89
CA ILE A 62 -6.54 -11.47 10.43
C ILE A 62 -5.24 -11.04 9.72
N GLN A 63 -4.68 -9.87 10.06
CA GLN A 63 -3.41 -9.42 9.46
C GLN A 63 -2.27 -10.42 9.68
N SER A 64 -2.19 -11.05 10.85
CA SER A 64 -1.17 -12.06 11.15
C SER A 64 -1.30 -13.28 10.25
N TRP A 65 -2.53 -13.75 9.97
CA TRP A 65 -2.77 -14.86 9.05
C TRP A 65 -2.44 -14.50 7.61
N LEU A 66 -2.84 -13.30 7.17
CA LEU A 66 -2.50 -12.82 5.83
C LEU A 66 -0.99 -12.68 5.64
N ALA A 67 -0.26 -12.20 6.66
CA ALA A 67 1.19 -12.09 6.63
C ALA A 67 1.88 -13.45 6.48
N LYS A 68 1.27 -14.52 7.01
CA LYS A 68 1.73 -15.91 6.84
C LYS A 68 1.32 -16.53 5.48
N GLY A 69 0.71 -15.76 4.58
CA GLY A 69 0.30 -16.24 3.25
C GLY A 69 -1.09 -16.87 3.19
N VAL A 70 -1.88 -16.83 4.27
CA VAL A 70 -3.26 -17.32 4.24
C VAL A 70 -4.11 -16.40 3.37
N ALA A 71 -4.75 -16.95 2.34
CA ALA A 71 -5.72 -16.20 1.54
C ALA A 71 -6.91 -15.73 2.42
N ILE A 72 -7.36 -14.48 2.23
CA ILE A 72 -8.41 -13.87 3.05
C ILE A 72 -9.70 -14.72 3.17
N GLY A 73 -10.04 -15.49 2.13
CA GLY A 73 -11.21 -16.38 2.13
C GLY A 73 -11.08 -17.60 3.04
N LYS A 74 -9.85 -18.01 3.39
CA LYS A 74 -9.55 -19.14 4.28
C LYS A 74 -9.45 -18.71 5.75
N VAL A 75 -9.20 -17.42 6.02
CA VAL A 75 -9.00 -16.89 7.38
C VAL A 75 -10.17 -17.18 8.31
N SER A 76 -11.42 -17.13 7.82
CA SER A 76 -12.61 -17.41 8.63
C SER A 76 -12.60 -18.83 9.22
N GLN A 77 -12.13 -19.81 8.45
CA GLN A 77 -12.03 -21.20 8.91
C GLN A 77 -10.94 -21.37 9.97
N LEU A 78 -9.85 -20.61 9.89
CA LEU A 78 -8.78 -20.66 10.90
C LEU A 78 -9.17 -19.96 12.20
N LEU A 79 -9.99 -18.90 12.13
CA LEU A 79 -10.44 -18.16 13.31
C LEU A 79 -11.60 -18.85 14.04
N TYR A 80 -12.53 -19.47 13.30
CA TYR A 80 -13.79 -19.98 13.85
C TYR A 80 -14.01 -21.48 13.61
N GLY A 81 -13.16 -22.14 12.82
CA GLY A 81 -13.25 -23.58 12.56
C GLY A 81 -12.79 -24.42 13.76
N PRO A 82 -13.12 -25.72 13.76
CA PRO A 82 -12.66 -26.64 14.81
C PRO A 82 -11.13 -26.61 14.91
N SER A 83 -10.58 -26.73 16.12
CA SER A 83 -9.14 -26.61 16.43
C SER A 83 -8.23 -27.59 15.66
N GLU A 84 -8.80 -28.59 14.99
CA GLU A 84 -8.12 -29.52 14.08
C GLU A 84 -7.94 -28.98 12.64
N SER A 85 -8.37 -27.75 12.36
CA SER A 85 -8.05 -27.02 11.13
C SER A 85 -6.55 -26.70 11.13
N GLN A 86 -5.72 -27.71 10.86
CA GLN A 86 -4.27 -27.60 10.86
C GLN A 86 -3.86 -26.59 9.79
N TYR A 87 -3.43 -25.42 10.23
CA TYR A 87 -2.58 -24.57 9.40
C TYR A 87 -1.27 -25.33 9.19
N ASP A 88 -1.07 -25.85 7.98
CA ASP A 88 0.21 -26.44 7.60
C ASP A 88 1.20 -25.30 7.37
N GLU A 89 2.14 -25.12 8.29
CA GLU A 89 3.20 -24.11 8.15
C GLU A 89 4.07 -24.34 6.90
N ASN A 90 4.02 -25.52 6.26
CA ASN A 90 4.68 -25.75 4.98
C ASN A 90 3.91 -25.18 3.77
N ASP A 91 2.63 -24.83 3.94
CA ASP A 91 1.80 -24.14 2.93
C ASP A 91 1.85 -22.61 3.12
N THR A 92 2.98 -22.08 3.60
CA THR A 92 3.29 -20.64 3.60
C THR A 92 3.57 -20.19 2.17
N ALA A 93 2.53 -20.08 1.35
CA ALA A 93 2.65 -19.42 0.07
C ALA A 93 3.01 -17.95 0.32
N THR A 94 4.24 -17.55 -0.01
CA THR A 94 4.67 -16.14 -0.02
C THR A 94 3.96 -15.32 -1.10
N ALA A 95 3.15 -15.96 -1.92
CA ALA A 95 2.43 -15.42 -3.06
C ALA A 95 0.92 -15.67 -2.91
N LEU A 96 0.11 -14.67 -3.29
CA LEU A 96 -1.34 -14.81 -3.31
C LEU A 96 -1.81 -15.80 -4.41
N ASP A 97 -2.88 -16.54 -4.11
CA ASP A 97 -3.59 -17.42 -5.05
C ASP A 97 -4.09 -16.68 -6.32
N GLU A 98 -4.21 -15.35 -6.27
CA GLU A 98 -4.56 -14.51 -7.40
C GLU A 98 -3.45 -14.37 -8.45
N ASN A 99 -2.19 -14.64 -8.11
CA ASN A 99 -1.04 -14.41 -8.99
C ASN A 99 -1.14 -15.22 -10.29
N GLN A 100 -1.40 -16.53 -10.19
CA GLN A 100 -1.50 -17.39 -11.37
C GLN A 100 -2.63 -16.95 -12.30
N ARG A 101 -3.79 -16.58 -11.72
CA ARG A 101 -4.94 -16.07 -12.49
C ARG A 101 -4.61 -14.77 -13.21
N LEU A 102 -3.86 -13.86 -12.57
CA LEU A 102 -3.41 -12.64 -13.23
C LEU A 102 -2.46 -12.95 -14.38
N LEU A 103 -1.45 -13.80 -14.17
CA LEU A 103 -0.50 -14.19 -15.20
C LEU A 103 -1.20 -14.81 -16.42
N ASP A 104 -2.19 -15.67 -16.21
CA ASP A 104 -3.00 -16.25 -17.28
C ASP A 104 -3.78 -15.17 -18.06
N TYR A 105 -4.34 -14.17 -17.36
CA TYR A 105 -5.02 -13.06 -18.01
C TYR A 105 -4.07 -12.15 -18.79
N LEU A 106 -2.85 -11.92 -18.29
CA LEU A 106 -1.83 -11.15 -18.99
C LEU A 106 -1.34 -11.89 -20.24
N ALA A 107 -1.04 -13.18 -20.13
CA ALA A 107 -0.61 -14.02 -21.25
C ALA A 107 -1.66 -14.10 -22.37
N GLN A 108 -2.94 -14.03 -22.02
CA GLN A 108 -4.06 -14.06 -22.97
C GLN A 108 -4.61 -12.66 -23.32
N PHE A 109 -3.94 -11.59 -22.87
CA PHE A 109 -4.36 -10.19 -23.08
C PHE A 109 -5.83 -9.90 -22.65
N LYS A 110 -6.32 -10.61 -21.64
CA LYS A 110 -7.67 -10.45 -21.06
C LYS A 110 -7.72 -9.23 -20.15
N ARG A 111 -7.49 -8.05 -20.72
CA ARG A 111 -7.33 -6.76 -20.03
C ARG A 111 -8.42 -6.49 -18.99
N ALA A 112 -9.70 -6.66 -19.36
CA ALA A 112 -10.81 -6.38 -18.44
C ALA A 112 -10.81 -7.29 -17.21
N LYS A 113 -10.50 -8.58 -17.38
CA LYS A 113 -10.41 -9.53 -16.26
C LYS A 113 -9.20 -9.25 -15.37
N ALA A 114 -8.05 -8.95 -15.97
CA ALA A 114 -6.85 -8.54 -15.23
C ALA A 114 -7.10 -7.28 -14.40
N GLN A 115 -7.71 -6.23 -15.00
CA GLN A 115 -8.06 -5.01 -14.28
C GLN A 115 -9.01 -5.28 -13.11
N GLN A 116 -10.04 -6.10 -13.31
CA GLN A 116 -10.99 -6.46 -12.26
C GLN A 116 -10.31 -7.23 -11.12
N LEU A 117 -9.41 -8.17 -11.45
CA LEU A 117 -8.67 -8.94 -10.45
C LEU A 117 -7.74 -8.03 -9.63
N ILE A 118 -6.94 -7.18 -10.28
CA ILE A 118 -6.09 -6.19 -9.61
C ILE A 118 -6.94 -5.28 -8.71
N ALA A 119 -8.05 -4.73 -9.21
CA ALA A 119 -8.93 -3.88 -8.41
C ALA A 119 -9.55 -4.61 -7.22
N THR A 120 -9.72 -5.94 -7.33
CA THR A 120 -10.21 -6.79 -6.24
C THR A 120 -9.12 -6.97 -5.19
N VAL A 121 -7.91 -7.38 -5.58
CA VAL A 121 -6.78 -7.55 -4.66
C VAL A 121 -6.52 -6.29 -3.83
N PHE A 122 -6.45 -5.11 -4.47
CA PHE A 122 -6.26 -3.83 -3.77
C PHE A 122 -7.41 -3.43 -2.83
N LYS A 123 -8.58 -4.07 -2.92
CA LYS A 123 -9.70 -3.83 -2.00
C LYS A 123 -9.70 -4.81 -0.83
N GLU A 124 -8.96 -5.91 -0.90
CA GLU A 124 -9.06 -7.02 0.07
C GLU A 124 -7.82 -7.19 0.92
N TYR A 125 -6.69 -6.68 0.45
CA TYR A 125 -5.41 -6.81 1.13
C TYR A 125 -4.84 -5.41 1.43
N PRO A 126 -4.19 -5.22 2.58
CA PRO A 126 -3.36 -4.04 2.86
C PRO A 126 -2.28 -3.84 1.79
N LEU A 127 -1.93 -2.59 1.49
CA LEU A 127 -0.99 -2.25 0.41
C LEU A 127 0.35 -3.00 0.52
N ALA A 128 0.91 -3.08 1.73
CA ALA A 128 2.16 -3.79 1.97
C ALA A 128 2.09 -5.28 1.58
N LEU A 129 0.97 -5.96 1.83
CA LEU A 129 0.78 -7.35 1.40
C LEU A 129 0.54 -7.45 -0.11
N VAL A 130 -0.13 -6.47 -0.72
CA VAL A 130 -0.27 -6.41 -2.18
C VAL A 130 1.11 -6.26 -2.84
N GLU A 131 1.99 -5.43 -2.31
CA GLU A 131 3.35 -5.31 -2.82
C GLU A 131 4.10 -6.65 -2.70
N GLN A 132 4.18 -7.20 -1.48
CA GLN A 132 5.04 -8.35 -1.16
C GLN A 132 4.53 -9.67 -1.73
N GLN A 133 3.21 -9.92 -1.69
CA GLN A 133 2.63 -11.22 -2.04
C GLN A 133 1.94 -11.23 -3.41
N PHE A 134 1.76 -10.07 -4.06
CA PHE A 134 1.10 -9.99 -5.36
C PHE A 134 1.98 -9.34 -6.44
N VAL A 135 2.39 -8.08 -6.23
CA VAL A 135 3.12 -7.32 -7.25
C VAL A 135 4.52 -7.89 -7.49
N LEU A 136 5.33 -8.10 -6.44
CA LEU A 136 6.69 -8.65 -6.59
C LEU A 136 6.69 -10.06 -7.20
N PRO A 137 5.86 -11.03 -6.74
CA PRO A 137 5.80 -12.35 -7.37
C PRO A 137 5.36 -12.31 -8.84
N VAL A 138 4.39 -11.45 -9.20
CA VAL A 138 3.97 -11.28 -10.61
C VAL A 138 5.10 -10.69 -11.44
N TYR A 139 5.83 -9.70 -10.91
CA TYR A 139 7.03 -9.17 -11.57
C TYR A 139 8.07 -10.26 -11.83
N HIS A 140 8.42 -11.04 -10.81
CA HIS A 140 9.39 -12.13 -10.95
C HIS A 140 8.93 -13.18 -11.96
N ALA A 141 7.66 -13.56 -11.97
CA ALA A 141 7.13 -14.50 -12.95
C ALA A 141 7.17 -13.94 -14.38
N LEU A 142 6.83 -12.67 -14.58
CA LEU A 142 6.93 -12.00 -15.88
C LEU A 142 8.38 -11.88 -16.37
N GLU A 143 9.35 -11.74 -15.47
CA GLU A 143 10.77 -11.74 -15.84
C GLU A 143 11.23 -13.07 -16.45
N GLN A 144 10.59 -14.19 -16.08
CA GLN A 144 10.89 -15.53 -16.60
C GLN A 144 10.22 -15.84 -17.95
N VAL A 145 9.31 -14.98 -18.43
CA VAL A 145 8.67 -15.15 -19.74
C VAL A 145 9.72 -15.03 -20.85
N LYS A 146 9.72 -15.96 -21.80
CA LYS A 146 10.72 -15.99 -22.88
C LYS A 146 10.28 -15.16 -24.09
N GLY A 147 11.27 -14.54 -24.74
CA GLY A 147 11.10 -13.90 -26.03
C GLY A 147 10.20 -12.65 -26.00
N PRO A 148 9.61 -12.27 -27.16
CA PRO A 148 8.86 -11.02 -27.30
C PRO A 148 7.62 -10.91 -26.40
N LEU A 149 7.03 -12.04 -25.98
CA LEU A 149 5.84 -12.03 -25.11
C LEU A 149 6.12 -11.40 -23.74
N LYS A 150 7.36 -11.43 -23.26
CA LYS A 150 7.76 -10.82 -21.98
C LYS A 150 7.43 -9.33 -21.94
N THR A 151 7.88 -8.57 -22.93
CA THR A 151 7.69 -7.11 -22.95
C THR A 151 6.22 -6.75 -23.15
N LEU A 152 5.48 -7.53 -23.93
CA LEU A 152 4.04 -7.33 -24.12
C LEU A 152 3.23 -7.55 -22.83
N GLN A 153 3.51 -8.63 -22.10
CA GLN A 153 2.82 -8.93 -20.84
C GLN A 153 3.21 -7.95 -19.73
N LYS A 154 4.51 -7.58 -19.64
CA LYS A 154 4.98 -6.53 -18.72
C LYS A 154 4.33 -5.18 -19.01
N GLY A 155 4.26 -4.78 -20.28
CA GLY A 155 3.60 -3.52 -20.67
C GLY A 155 2.12 -3.49 -20.31
N LEU A 156 1.41 -4.60 -20.53
CA LEU A 156 0.01 -4.73 -20.10
C LEU A 156 -0.12 -4.64 -18.57
N PHE A 157 0.70 -5.38 -17.82
CA PHE A 157 0.69 -5.34 -16.36
C PHE A 157 0.97 -3.93 -15.83
N GLN A 158 2.04 -3.29 -16.31
CA GLN A 158 2.44 -1.94 -15.94
C GLN A 158 1.31 -0.93 -16.18
N SER A 159 0.72 -0.91 -17.38
CA SER A 159 -0.37 0.03 -17.70
C SER A 159 -1.61 -0.14 -16.81
N LEU A 160 -1.94 -1.40 -16.44
CA LEU A 160 -3.05 -1.69 -15.54
C LEU A 160 -2.74 -1.27 -14.10
N MET A 161 -1.52 -1.51 -13.64
CA MET A 161 -1.07 -1.15 -12.29
C MET A 161 -1.00 0.37 -12.12
N VAL A 162 -0.36 1.09 -13.04
CA VAL A 162 -0.30 2.56 -13.00
C VAL A 162 -1.70 3.17 -13.01
N SER A 163 -2.59 2.70 -13.89
CA SER A 163 -3.98 3.17 -13.91
C SER A 163 -4.71 2.93 -12.58
N ARG A 164 -4.48 1.78 -11.94
CA ARG A 164 -5.09 1.47 -10.64
C ARG A 164 -4.51 2.34 -9.52
N LEU A 165 -3.19 2.48 -9.46
CA LEU A 165 -2.47 3.21 -8.42
C LEU A 165 -2.76 4.71 -8.50
N ALA A 166 -2.76 5.29 -9.70
CA ALA A 166 -3.16 6.68 -9.93
C ALA A 166 -4.58 6.95 -9.43
N SER A 167 -5.53 6.07 -9.75
CA SER A 167 -6.91 6.19 -9.27
C SER A 167 -7.03 6.09 -7.74
N ILE A 168 -6.20 5.26 -7.10
CA ILE A 168 -6.15 5.21 -5.63
C ILE A 168 -5.58 6.51 -5.08
N LEU A 169 -4.44 6.96 -5.60
CA LEU A 169 -3.76 8.18 -5.16
C LEU A 169 -4.67 9.41 -5.24
N GLU A 170 -5.36 9.61 -6.36
CA GLU A 170 -6.32 10.71 -6.52
C GLU A 170 -7.49 10.64 -5.54
N SER A 171 -7.96 9.43 -5.21
CA SER A 171 -9.03 9.24 -4.24
C SER A 171 -8.56 9.56 -2.82
N GLU A 172 -7.37 9.12 -2.43
CA GLU A 172 -6.80 9.35 -1.09
C GLU A 172 -6.45 10.83 -0.90
N ASN A 173 -5.87 11.48 -1.92
CA ASN A 173 -5.52 12.90 -1.89
C ASN A 173 -6.72 13.82 -1.56
N LYS A 174 -7.94 13.43 -1.93
CA LYS A 174 -9.18 14.18 -1.62
C LYS A 174 -9.59 14.12 -0.16
N SER A 175 -9.19 13.07 0.56
CA SER A 175 -9.53 12.86 1.97
C SER A 175 -8.38 13.16 2.93
N ASN A 176 -7.17 13.26 2.41
CA ASN A 176 -5.95 13.47 3.18
C ASN A 176 -5.84 14.88 3.75
N SER A 177 -5.29 14.98 4.95
CA SER A 177 -5.28 16.23 5.74
C SER A 177 -3.94 16.53 6.43
N LYS A 178 -2.93 15.66 6.30
CA LYS A 178 -1.62 15.84 6.96
C LYS A 178 -0.79 16.99 6.36
N GLY A 179 -1.07 17.36 5.11
CA GLY A 179 -0.36 18.40 4.36
C GLY A 179 0.00 17.94 2.95
N GLN A 180 0.72 18.79 2.22
CA GLN A 180 1.19 18.49 0.87
C GLN A 180 2.56 17.80 0.90
N SER A 181 2.69 16.70 0.17
CA SER A 181 3.94 15.98 -0.05
C SER A 181 4.35 16.05 -1.52
N LEU A 182 5.57 16.47 -1.79
CA LEU A 182 6.19 16.34 -3.12
C LEU A 182 6.88 14.98 -3.21
N CYS A 183 6.38 14.08 -4.03
CA CYS A 183 6.99 12.76 -4.28
C CYS A 183 7.67 12.78 -5.65
N ILE A 184 8.97 12.56 -5.70
CA ILE A 184 9.80 12.57 -6.91
C ILE A 184 10.38 11.17 -7.12
N SER A 185 10.15 10.61 -8.30
CA SER A 185 10.74 9.35 -8.71
C SER A 185 11.80 9.57 -9.78
N PHE A 186 13.01 9.05 -9.53
CA PHE A 186 14.10 8.94 -10.50
C PHE A 186 13.97 7.68 -11.38
N ASP A 187 13.09 6.74 -11.02
CA ASP A 187 12.77 5.60 -11.88
C ASP A 187 12.06 6.05 -13.17
N PRO A 188 12.20 5.30 -14.28
CA PRO A 188 11.49 5.57 -15.53
C PRO A 188 9.96 5.66 -15.37
N ASN A 189 9.33 6.38 -16.30
CA ASN A 189 7.87 6.56 -16.33
C ASN A 189 7.11 5.24 -16.20
N GLY A 190 6.08 5.25 -15.35
CA GLY A 190 5.26 4.09 -15.05
C GLY A 190 5.94 3.00 -14.22
N SER A 191 7.02 3.29 -13.47
CA SER A 191 7.54 2.37 -12.45
C SER A 191 6.45 2.04 -11.42
N VAL A 192 6.01 0.78 -11.38
CA VAL A 192 4.94 0.35 -10.47
C VAL A 192 5.38 0.45 -9.01
N LEU A 193 6.65 0.22 -8.71
CA LEU A 193 7.20 0.35 -7.35
C LEU A 193 7.18 1.81 -6.88
N ALA A 194 7.56 2.75 -7.76
CA ALA A 194 7.47 4.18 -7.45
C ALA A 194 6.01 4.62 -7.22
N TRP A 195 5.07 4.13 -8.03
CA TRP A 195 3.64 4.38 -7.84
C TRP A 195 3.08 3.75 -6.56
N LEU A 196 3.52 2.53 -6.19
CA LEU A 196 3.16 1.90 -4.92
C LEU A 196 3.63 2.75 -3.75
N TRP A 197 4.86 3.26 -3.81
CA TRP A 197 5.42 4.12 -2.78
C TRP A 197 4.67 5.46 -2.66
N ALA A 198 4.31 6.09 -3.79
CA ALA A 198 3.47 7.29 -3.79
C ALA A 198 2.10 7.04 -3.14
N VAL A 199 1.48 5.89 -3.42
CA VAL A 199 0.23 5.49 -2.73
C VAL A 199 0.49 5.26 -1.25
N ALA A 200 1.59 4.60 -0.86
CA ALA A 200 1.95 4.38 0.55
C ALA A 200 2.05 5.70 1.33
N LEU A 201 2.66 6.73 0.75
CA LEU A 201 2.71 8.09 1.33
C LEU A 201 1.30 8.67 1.53
N SER A 202 0.40 8.45 0.57
CA SER A 202 -0.99 8.88 0.72
C SER A 202 -1.73 8.10 1.80
N GLU A 203 -1.40 6.83 2.05
CA GLU A 203 -1.99 6.06 3.16
C GLU A 203 -1.56 6.61 4.53
N GLN A 204 -0.40 7.27 4.60
CA GLN A 204 0.06 7.99 5.79
C GLN A 204 -0.60 9.36 5.99
N GLY A 205 -1.56 9.72 5.14
CA GLY A 205 -2.36 10.94 5.24
C GLY A 205 -1.83 12.15 4.47
N TRP A 206 -0.76 12.01 3.69
CA TRP A 206 -0.22 13.09 2.85
C TRP A 206 -1.02 13.27 1.56
N SER A 207 -1.32 14.51 1.17
CA SER A 207 -1.77 14.83 -0.18
C SER A 207 -0.56 14.89 -1.11
N VAL A 208 -0.40 13.88 -1.96
CA VAL A 208 0.83 13.66 -2.73
C VAL A 208 0.73 14.31 -4.11
N THR A 209 1.67 15.21 -4.44
CA THR A 209 2.02 15.56 -5.82
C THR A 209 3.11 14.60 -6.29
N TYR A 210 2.84 13.79 -7.31
CA TYR A 210 3.78 12.79 -7.81
C TYR A 210 4.41 13.23 -9.13
N LEU A 211 5.74 13.26 -9.18
CA LEU A 211 6.55 13.53 -10.37
C LEU A 211 7.30 12.24 -10.75
N GLU A 212 7.02 11.71 -11.95
CA GLU A 212 7.65 10.48 -12.46
C GLU A 212 8.74 10.77 -13.49
N GLY A 213 9.73 9.88 -13.59
CA GLY A 213 10.80 9.96 -14.59
C GLY A 213 11.64 11.23 -14.49
N VAL A 214 11.86 11.74 -13.28
CA VAL A 214 12.63 12.97 -13.09
C VAL A 214 14.12 12.66 -13.20
N GLU A 215 14.77 13.24 -14.21
CA GLU A 215 16.20 13.03 -14.46
C GLU A 215 17.09 14.08 -13.78
N ASP A 216 16.56 15.27 -13.48
CA ASP A 216 17.28 16.36 -12.85
C ASP A 216 16.33 17.18 -11.95
N ILE A 217 16.75 17.37 -10.70
CA ILE A 217 16.02 18.13 -9.66
C ILE A 217 16.72 19.44 -9.29
N SER A 218 17.86 19.78 -9.90
CA SER A 218 18.65 20.96 -9.57
C SER A 218 17.84 22.26 -9.67
N GLY A 219 16.88 22.32 -10.61
CA GLY A 219 15.97 23.45 -10.76
C GLY A 219 15.01 23.67 -9.58
N LEU A 220 14.89 22.73 -8.64
CA LEU A 220 14.05 22.88 -7.45
C LEU A 220 14.73 23.62 -6.30
N GLU A 221 16.06 23.68 -6.26
CA GLU A 221 16.84 24.24 -5.14
C GLU A 221 16.42 25.70 -4.82
N GLU A 222 16.14 26.49 -5.84
CA GLU A 222 15.73 27.90 -5.71
C GLU A 222 14.26 28.15 -6.07
N HIS A 223 13.50 27.11 -6.43
CA HIS A 223 12.16 27.28 -6.94
C HIS A 223 11.16 27.61 -5.82
N SER A 224 10.48 28.75 -5.94
CA SER A 224 9.53 29.23 -4.92
C SER A 224 8.39 28.24 -4.63
N GLY A 225 8.02 27.41 -5.61
CA GLY A 225 7.00 26.36 -5.47
C GLY A 225 7.33 25.27 -4.45
N LEU A 226 8.60 25.08 -4.07
CA LEU A 226 8.99 24.10 -3.06
C LEU A 226 8.38 24.43 -1.69
N LYS A 227 8.13 25.71 -1.42
CA LYS A 227 7.48 26.21 -0.17
C LYS A 227 6.03 25.74 0.00
N ASN A 228 5.40 25.23 -1.06
CA ASN A 228 4.03 24.70 -0.99
C ASN A 228 3.97 23.34 -0.26
N TYR A 229 5.11 22.67 -0.09
CA TYR A 229 5.19 21.31 0.42
C TYR A 229 5.76 21.28 1.85
N GLN A 230 5.15 20.46 2.71
CA GLN A 230 5.61 20.24 4.09
C GLN A 230 6.44 18.96 4.19
N HIS A 231 6.31 18.09 3.18
CA HIS A 231 7.02 16.83 3.07
C HIS A 231 7.60 16.66 1.66
N MET A 232 8.78 16.07 1.57
CA MET A 232 9.41 15.70 0.31
C MET A 232 9.84 14.24 0.37
N ALA A 233 9.40 13.46 -0.62
CA ALA A 233 9.68 12.04 -0.73
C ALA A 233 10.48 11.79 -2.01
N LEU A 234 11.68 11.23 -1.88
CA LEU A 234 12.57 10.93 -3.01
C LEU A 234 12.66 9.42 -3.20
N PHE A 235 12.31 8.96 -4.40
CA PHE A 235 12.27 7.54 -4.75
C PHE A 235 13.26 7.21 -5.84
N SER A 236 14.06 6.18 -5.60
CA SER A 236 14.74 5.41 -6.64
C SER A 236 14.79 3.96 -6.23
N ASN A 237 14.60 3.05 -7.20
CA ASN A 237 14.85 1.63 -7.00
C ASN A 237 16.24 1.19 -7.51
N HIS A 238 17.09 2.17 -7.87
CA HIS A 238 18.44 1.95 -8.37
C HIS A 238 19.38 3.04 -7.85
N SER A 239 20.69 2.78 -7.88
CA SER A 239 21.69 3.77 -7.47
C SER A 239 21.64 4.96 -8.42
N LEU A 240 21.74 6.17 -7.86
CA LEU A 240 21.77 7.40 -8.65
C LEU A 240 23.19 7.70 -9.14
N PRO A 241 23.35 8.32 -10.33
CA PRO A 241 24.60 8.96 -10.72
C PRO A 241 25.01 10.05 -9.71
N GLU A 242 26.31 10.29 -9.59
CA GLU A 242 26.88 11.26 -8.64
C GLU A 242 26.27 12.67 -8.77
N SER A 243 25.97 13.10 -9.99
CA SER A 243 25.34 14.41 -10.23
C SER A 243 23.93 14.52 -9.64
N GLN A 244 23.10 13.48 -9.80
CA GLN A 244 21.77 13.42 -9.21
C GLN A 244 21.85 13.30 -7.69
N TYR A 245 22.76 12.47 -7.19
CA TYR A 245 23.00 12.32 -5.75
C TYR A 245 23.42 13.66 -5.09
N ALA A 246 24.34 14.40 -5.70
CA ALA A 246 24.76 15.72 -5.22
C ALA A 246 23.60 16.73 -5.23
N ALA A 247 22.72 16.69 -6.24
CA ALA A 247 21.52 17.52 -6.29
C ALA A 247 20.51 17.16 -5.20
N VAL A 248 20.31 15.86 -4.93
CA VAL A 248 19.46 15.40 -3.81
C VAL A 248 19.97 15.96 -2.49
N ARG A 249 21.27 15.88 -2.22
CA ARG A 249 21.86 16.39 -0.97
C ARG A 249 21.60 17.89 -0.78
N ARG A 250 21.90 18.71 -1.79
CA ARG A 250 21.67 20.17 -1.72
C ARG A 250 20.19 20.51 -1.53
N LEU A 251 19.30 19.79 -2.23
CA LEU A 251 17.86 20.00 -2.10
C LEU A 251 17.36 19.64 -0.69
N VAL A 252 17.86 18.56 -0.11
CA VAL A 252 17.50 18.14 1.26
C VAL A 252 17.99 19.15 2.30
N GLU A 253 19.20 19.69 2.15
CA GLU A 253 19.76 20.71 3.05
C GLU A 253 18.97 22.03 3.05
N THR A 254 18.35 22.36 1.92
CA THR A 254 17.60 23.61 1.72
C THR A 254 16.09 23.47 1.98
N PHE A 255 15.58 22.24 2.07
CA PHE A 255 14.17 21.98 2.29
C PHE A 255 13.78 22.11 3.77
N ASN A 256 12.89 23.04 4.09
CA ASN A 256 12.45 23.31 5.46
C ASN A 256 11.45 22.28 6.04
N GLY A 257 11.00 21.31 5.24
CA GLY A 257 10.05 20.28 5.65
C GLY A 257 10.72 18.95 6.02
N THR A 258 9.91 17.92 6.22
CA THR A 258 10.41 16.57 6.50
C THR A 258 10.71 15.82 5.20
N THR A 259 11.82 15.09 5.15
CA THR A 259 12.21 14.28 3.99
C THR A 259 12.05 12.78 4.25
N GLN A 260 11.62 12.03 3.24
CA GLN A 260 11.60 10.57 3.25
C GLN A 260 12.28 10.02 1.99
N PHE A 261 13.00 8.90 2.13
CA PHE A 261 13.74 8.27 1.05
C PHE A 261 13.25 6.84 0.82
N SER A 262 13.34 6.33 -0.41
CA SER A 262 13.28 4.89 -0.65
C SER A 262 14.45 4.18 0.02
N GLU A 263 14.33 2.86 0.25
CA GLU A 263 15.37 2.07 0.93
C GLU A 263 16.76 2.19 0.27
N VAL A 264 16.80 2.16 -1.07
CA VAL A 264 18.04 2.33 -1.84
C VAL A 264 18.68 3.70 -1.59
N LEU A 265 17.88 4.77 -1.61
CA LEU A 265 18.38 6.11 -1.36
C LEU A 265 18.76 6.30 0.11
N GLN A 266 18.02 5.71 1.05
CA GLN A 266 18.32 5.79 2.47
C GLN A 266 19.67 5.15 2.80
N THR A 267 19.99 4.02 2.17
CA THR A 267 21.31 3.37 2.28
C THR A 267 22.41 4.29 1.76
N LEU A 268 22.23 4.87 0.57
CA LEU A 268 23.18 5.80 -0.03
C LEU A 268 23.38 7.10 0.78
N MET A 269 22.33 7.59 1.45
CA MET A 269 22.42 8.76 2.34
C MET A 269 23.10 8.44 3.66
N SER A 270 23.06 7.18 4.10
CA SER A 270 23.67 6.72 5.35
C SER A 270 25.16 6.42 5.20
N ASP A 271 25.57 5.85 4.07
CA ASP A 271 26.97 5.47 3.76
C ASP A 271 27.87 6.68 3.49
N HIS A 272 27.29 7.81 3.10
CA HIS A 272 27.97 9.07 2.89
C HIS A 272 27.50 10.08 3.95
N GLN A 273 27.89 9.85 5.20
CA GLN A 273 27.69 10.81 6.29
C GLN A 273 28.02 12.22 5.80
N LEU A 274 26.99 13.08 5.82
CA LEU A 274 27.14 14.54 5.83
C LEU A 274 28.26 14.88 6.84
N PRO A 275 29.24 15.73 6.47
CA PRO A 275 30.26 16.17 7.42
C PRO A 275 29.64 16.86 8.64
#